data_AF-A0A945FX47-F1
#
_entry.id   AF-A0A945FX47-F1
#
_cell.length_a   1.000
_cell.length_b   1.000
_cell.length_c   1.000
_cell.angle_alpha   90.00
_cell.angle_beta   90.00
_cell.angle_gamma   90.00
#
_symmetry.space_group_name_H-M   'P 1'
#
loop_
_entity.id
_entity.type
_entity.pdbx_description
1 polymer ?
#
loop_
_entity_poly.entity_id
_entity_poly.type
_entity_poly.pdbx_seq_one_letter_code
_entity_poly.pdbx_strand_id
1 'polypeptide(L)' 'MTKNKFRLITRSDFDGLVCAVLLKHLDLIDDIKFVHPKDMQDRSIDVT' A
#
# COMPACT_ATOMS: atom_id res chain seq x y z
N MET A 1 -17.69 13.76 7.49
CA MET A 1 -16.35 13.93 6.89
C MET A 1 -16.02 12.65 6.15
N THR A 2 -15.87 12.71 4.83
CA THR A 2 -15.43 11.56 4.04
C THR A 2 -14.01 11.21 4.46
N LYS A 3 -13.80 10.04 5.10
CA LYS A 3 -12.46 9.50 5.27
C LYS A 3 -11.90 9.27 3.88
N ASN A 4 -10.95 10.10 3.45
CA ASN A 4 -10.21 9.83 2.22
C ASN A 4 -9.47 8.50 2.43
N LYS A 5 -9.73 7.53 1.56
CA LYS A 5 -9.04 6.25 1.55
C LYS A 5 -7.79 6.36 0.67
N PHE A 6 -6.75 5.63 1.04
CA PHE A 6 -5.46 5.67 0.38
C PHE A 6 -5.15 4.34 -0.31
N ARG A 7 -4.29 4.39 -1.34
CA ARG A 7 -3.65 3.20 -1.91
C ARG A 7 -2.39 2.87 -1.13
N LEU A 8 -2.34 1.66 -0.57
CA LEU A 8 -1.13 1.13 0.06
C LEU A 8 -0.20 0.55 -0.99
N ILE A 9 1.02 1.08 -1.07
CA ILE A 9 2.11 0.48 -1.86
C ILE A 9 3.10 -0.12 -0.86
N THR A 10 3.30 -1.44 -0.92
CA THR A 10 4.14 -2.14 0.06
C THR A 10 4.84 -3.35 -0.56
N ARG A 11 5.73 -3.99 0.20
CA ARG A 11 6.42 -5.23 -0.22
C ARG A 11 5.53 -6.45 0.01
N SER A 12 5.70 -7.47 -0.83
CA SER A 12 5.01 -8.77 -0.67
C SER A 12 5.73 -9.68 0.34
N ASP A 13 5.94 -9.17 1.55
CA ASP A 13 6.47 -9.94 2.67
C ASP A 13 5.51 -9.90 3.86
N PHE A 14 5.87 -10.60 4.94
CA PHE A 14 5.00 -10.75 6.11
C PHE A 14 4.66 -9.41 6.76
N ASP A 15 5.63 -8.50 6.86
CA ASP A 15 5.42 -7.16 7.42
C ASP A 15 4.47 -6.33 6.53
N GLY A 16 4.67 -6.36 5.20
CA GLY A 16 3.77 -5.70 4.26
C GLY A 16 2.33 -6.22 4.32
N LEU A 17 2.14 -7.53 4.48
CA LEU A 17 0.83 -8.15 4.65
C LEU A 17 0.17 -7.74 5.98
N VAL A 18 0.90 -7.80 7.10
CA VAL A 18 0.37 -7.41 8.42
C VAL A 18 -0.04 -5.94 8.41
N CYS A 19 0.80 -5.05 7.86
CA CYS A 19 0.46 -3.64 7.70
C CYS A 19 -0.82 -3.45 6.88
N ALA A 20 -0.96 -4.16 5.76
CA ALA A 20 -2.15 -4.07 4.91
C ALA A 20 -3.43 -4.48 5.66
N VAL A 21 -3.38 -5.56 6.44
CA VAL A 21 -4.52 -6.02 7.25
C VAL A 21 -4.91 -4.97 8.30
N LEU A 22 -3.94 -4.40 9.03
CA LEU A 22 -4.20 -3.38 10.05
C LEU A 22 -4.81 -2.11 9.45
N LEU A 23 -4.23 -1.60 8.37
CA LEU A 23 -4.71 -0.39 7.70
C LEU A 23 -6.09 -0.59 7.07
N LYS A 24 -6.39 -1.80 6.56
CA LYS A 24 -7.73 -2.15 6.07
C LYS A 24 -8.74 -2.18 7.21
N HIS A 25 -8.38 -2.73 8.36
CA HIS A 25 -9.25 -2.80 9.53
C HIS A 25 -9.62 -1.41 10.09
N LEU A 26 -8.70 -0.44 10.01
CA LEU A 26 -8.94 0.95 10.41
C LEU A 26 -9.75 1.78 9.37
N ASP A 27 -10.13 1.15 8.25
CA ASP A 27 -10.80 1.78 7.10
C ASP A 27 -10.01 2.96 6.52
N LEU A 28 -8.69 2.80 6.39
CA LEU A 28 -7.77 3.82 5.86
C LEU A 28 -7.38 3.56 4.39
N ILE A 29 -7.49 2.32 3.92
CA ILE A 29 -7.08 1.93 2.57
C ILE A 29 -8.16 1.16 1.81
N ASP A 30 -8.22 1.35 0.50
CA ASP A 30 -9.12 0.65 -0.41
C ASP A 30 -8.39 -0.15 -1.49
N ASP A 31 -7.16 0.25 -1.83
CA ASP A 31 -6.29 -0.43 -2.79
C ASP A 31 -4.94 -0.83 -2.15
N ILE A 32 -4.39 -1.99 -2.58
CA ILE A 32 -3.09 -2.51 -2.15
C ILE A 32 -2.32 -2.94 -3.40
N LYS A 33 -1.15 -2.36 -3.61
CA LYS A 33 -0.20 -2.75 -4.66
C LYS A 33 1.08 -3.27 -4.04
N PHE A 34 1.37 -4.55 -4.29
CA PHE A 34 2.66 -5.13 -3.93
C PHE A 34 3.70 -4.78 -4.99
N VAL A 35 4.85 -4.29 -4.56
CA VAL A 35 5.94 -3.83 -5.45
C VAL A 35 7.29 -4.37 -4.99
N HIS A 36 8.20 -4.58 -5.92
CA HIS A 36 9.59 -4.85 -5.58
C HIS A 36 10.29 -3.51 -5.25
N PRO A 37 11.24 -3.45 -4.28
CA PRO A 37 11.95 -2.20 -3.95
C PRO A 37 12.62 -1.53 -5.15
N LYS A 38 13.06 -2.34 -6.12
CA LYS A 38 13.64 -1.85 -7.38
C LYS A 38 12.64 -1.06 -8.21
N ASP A 39 11.38 -1.47 -8.29
CA ASP A 39 10.36 -0.79 -9.10
C ASP A 39 10.06 0.62 -8.58
N MET A 40 10.15 0.81 -7.26
CA MET A 40 10.04 2.12 -6.62
C MET A 40 11.24 3.02 -6.92
N GLN A 41 12.45 2.44 -6.96
CA GLN A 41 13.68 3.17 -7.27
C GLN A 41 13.73 3.59 -8.74
N ASP A 42 13.30 2.70 -9.63
CA ASP A 42 13.23 2.93 -11.08
C ASP A 42 12.08 3.87 -11.48
N ARG A 43 11.24 4.30 -10.52
CA ARG A 43 10.02 5.10 -10.75
C ARG A 43 9.05 4.43 -11.73
N SER A 44 9.07 3.11 -11.79
CA SER A 44 8.16 2.29 -12.60
C SER A 44 6.75 2.21 -12.02
N ILE A 45 6.58 2.65 -10.77
CA ILE A 45 5.30 2.68 -10.07
C ILE A 45 4.79 4.12 -10.05
N ASP A 46 3.62 4.33 -10.65
CA ASP A 46 2.91 5.59 -10.54
C ASP A 46 2.46 5.85 -9.09
N VAL A 47 2.79 7.03 -8.54
CA VAL A 47 2.47 7.47 -7.17
C VAL A 47 1.78 8.83 -7.29
N THR A 48 0.50 8.88 -6.88
CA THR A 48 -0.37 10.05 -6.99
C THR A 48 -1.03 10.35 -5.66
#